data_AF-A0A7Y5XW19-F1
#
_entry.id   AF-A0A7Y5XW19-F1
#
_cell.length_a   1.000
_cell.length_b   1.000
_cell.length_c   1.000
_cell.angle_alpha   90.00
_cell.angle_beta   90.00
_cell.angle_gamma   90.00
#
_symmetry.space_group_name_H-M   'P 1'
#
loop_
_entity.id
_entity.type
_entity.pdbx_description
1 polymer ?
#
loop_
_entity_poly.entity_id
_entity_poly.type
_entity_poly.pdbx_seq_one_letter_code
_entity_poly.pdbx_strand_id
1 'polypeptide(L)'
;MGTLKIVDSKVRQPVTFGRYLERVRLPPLGFTKAFRARQGLLIEFDYEAEGLRGKGLPIQWELVDAKTNDRVTRIESDEGGNDAVGITPSTNREAAKWFVWVPMPKAGRRYYVTVTIYQPRKGDVDVALADFDTAEFAGAATG
;
A
#
# COMPACT_ATOMS: atom_id res chain seq x y z
N MET A 1 -23.61 -8.15 0.87
CA MET A 1 -22.20 -7.96 0.42
C MET A 1 -21.32 -7.90 1.65
N GLY A 2 -20.03 -8.26 1.55
CA GLY A 2 -19.09 -8.06 2.66
C GLY A 2 -18.70 -6.59 2.78
N THR A 3 -18.18 -6.20 3.93
CA THR A 3 -17.74 -4.83 4.23
C THR A 3 -16.30 -4.81 4.71
N LEU A 4 -15.61 -3.71 4.46
CA LEU A 4 -14.28 -3.43 4.95
C LEU A 4 -14.26 -1.99 5.50
N LYS A 5 -13.67 -1.80 6.67
CA LYS A 5 -13.46 -0.49 7.26
C LYS A 5 -12.00 -0.31 7.61
N ILE A 6 -11.47 0.89 7.37
CA ILE A 6 -10.15 1.31 7.85
C ILE A 6 -10.33 2.08 9.16
N VAL A 7 -9.57 1.68 10.18
CA VAL A 7 -9.73 2.17 11.55
C VAL A 7 -8.68 3.23 11.89
N ASP A 8 -7.42 2.93 11.59
CA ASP A 8 -6.27 3.81 11.83
C ASP A 8 -5.23 3.58 10.72
N SER A 9 -4.41 4.59 10.43
CA SER A 9 -3.30 4.46 9.50
C SER A 9 -2.09 5.27 9.95
N LYS A 10 -0.89 4.74 9.68
CA LYS A 10 0.39 5.34 10.05
C LYS A 10 1.39 5.20 8.93
N VAL A 11 2.15 6.26 8.69
CA VAL A 11 3.29 6.26 7.78
C VAL A 11 4.56 6.11 8.61
N ARG A 12 5.39 5.11 8.28
CA ARG A 12 6.73 4.96 8.86
C ARG A 12 7.77 5.13 7.75
N GLN A 13 8.79 5.94 8.03
CA GLN A 13 9.90 6.19 7.12
C GLN A 13 11.22 6.47 7.85
N PRO A 14 12.38 6.11 7.26
CA PRO A 14 12.52 5.33 6.03
C PRO A 14 12.47 3.82 6.30
N VAL A 15 11.83 3.04 5.41
CA VAL A 15 11.76 1.57 5.48
C VAL A 15 12.20 0.97 4.13
N THR A 16 13.14 0.03 4.16
CA THR A 16 13.58 -0.67 2.94
C THR A 16 12.54 -1.67 2.47
N PHE A 17 12.49 -1.93 1.15
CA PHE A 17 11.61 -2.98 0.61
C PHE A 17 11.90 -4.37 1.21
N GLY A 18 13.16 -4.68 1.49
CA GLY A 18 13.55 -5.92 2.18
C GLY A 18 12.90 -6.06 3.57
N ARG A 19 12.90 -4.99 4.37
CA ARG A 19 12.23 -4.99 5.68
C ARG A 19 10.71 -5.08 5.56
N TYR A 20 10.14 -4.58 4.47
CA TYR A 20 8.72 -4.77 4.19
C TYR A 20 8.41 -6.24 3.92
N LEU A 21 9.16 -6.92 3.05
CA LEU A 21 8.98 -8.34 2.76
C LEU A 21 9.04 -9.22 4.03
N GLU A 22 10.00 -8.93 4.92
CA GLU A 22 10.10 -9.59 6.24
C GLU A 22 8.82 -9.43 7.08
N ARG A 23 8.20 -8.25 7.06
CA ARG A 23 6.96 -7.96 7.82
C ARG A 23 5.74 -8.69 7.29
N VAL A 24 5.58 -8.73 5.97
CA VAL A 24 4.47 -9.44 5.31
C VAL A 24 4.76 -10.93 5.11
N ARG A 25 5.91 -11.42 5.59
CA ARG A 25 6.38 -12.82 5.48
C ARG A 25 6.40 -13.32 4.03
N LEU A 26 6.67 -12.43 3.08
CA LEU A 26 6.80 -12.79 1.67
C LEU A 26 8.26 -13.16 1.37
N PRO A 27 8.50 -14.25 0.60
CA PRO A 27 9.85 -14.61 0.20
C PRO A 27 10.43 -13.53 -0.73
N PRO A 28 11.73 -13.21 -0.63
CA PRO A 28 12.37 -12.17 -1.45
C PRO A 28 12.66 -12.60 -2.90
N LEU A 29 12.11 -13.73 -3.34
CA LEU A 29 12.33 -14.31 -4.66
C LEU A 29 11.78 -13.36 -5.73
N GLY A 30 12.53 -13.21 -6.83
CA GLY A 30 12.17 -12.30 -7.92
C GLY A 30 12.68 -10.86 -7.77
N PHE A 31 13.23 -10.47 -6.61
CA PHE A 31 13.75 -9.11 -6.40
C PHE A 31 15.27 -9.06 -6.29
N THR A 32 15.91 -8.13 -7.01
CA THR A 32 17.35 -7.88 -6.93
C THR A 32 17.76 -7.37 -5.55
N LYS A 33 19.02 -7.59 -5.15
CA LYS A 33 19.55 -7.05 -3.88
C LYS A 33 19.45 -5.51 -3.84
N ALA A 34 19.65 -4.84 -4.98
CA ALA A 34 19.51 -3.40 -5.11
C ALA A 34 18.06 -2.94 -4.86
N PHE A 35 17.08 -3.63 -5.45
CA PHE A 35 15.67 -3.32 -5.23
C PHE A 35 15.26 -3.51 -3.76
N ARG A 36 15.72 -4.60 -3.12
CA ARG A 36 15.46 -4.83 -1.69
C ARG A 36 16.06 -3.77 -0.76
N ALA A 37 17.13 -3.10 -1.19
CA ALA A 37 17.75 -2.01 -0.44
C ALA A 37 17.10 -0.64 -0.69
N ARG A 38 16.15 -0.53 -1.66
CA ARG A 38 15.45 0.72 -1.97
C ARG A 38 14.68 1.22 -0.75
N GLN A 39 14.89 2.49 -0.41
CA GLN A 39 14.18 3.16 0.67
C GLN A 39 12.77 3.56 0.22
N GLY A 40 11.82 3.43 1.13
CA GLY A 40 10.44 3.79 0.90
C GLY A 40 9.71 4.08 2.21
N LEU A 41 8.40 4.18 2.05
CA LEU A 41 7.43 4.40 3.10
C LEU A 41 6.78 3.07 3.42
N LEU A 42 6.56 2.81 4.70
CA LEU A 42 5.68 1.73 5.13
C LEU A 42 4.38 2.36 5.63
N ILE A 43 3.30 2.11 4.91
CA ILE A 43 1.95 2.45 5.32
C ILE A 43 1.42 1.26 6.11
N GLU A 44 1.16 1.47 7.39
CA GLU A 44 0.58 0.49 8.31
C GLU A 44 -0.85 0.93 8.59
N PHE A 45 -1.82 0.04 8.44
CA PHE A 45 -3.21 0.36 8.76
C PHE A 45 -3.94 -0.82 9.40
N ASP A 46 -4.87 -0.49 10.28
CA ASP A 46 -5.75 -1.45 10.92
C ASP A 46 -7.08 -1.49 10.17
N TYR A 47 -7.58 -2.69 9.90
CA TYR A 47 -8.83 -2.90 9.18
C TYR A 47 -9.78 -3.83 9.94
N GLU A 48 -11.07 -3.65 9.68
CA GLU A 48 -12.15 -4.54 10.11
C GLU A 48 -12.90 -5.05 8.87
N ALA A 49 -12.96 -6.36 8.70
CA ALA A 49 -13.62 -7.03 7.58
C ALA A 49 -14.77 -7.92 8.06
N GLU A 50 -15.93 -7.85 7.40
CA GLU A 50 -17.07 -8.75 7.64
C GLU A 50 -17.58 -9.38 6.34
N GLY A 51 -17.81 -10.70 6.34
CA GLY A 51 -18.34 -11.43 5.17
C GLY A 51 -17.36 -11.58 3.99
N LEU A 52 -16.05 -11.36 4.24
CA LEU A 52 -14.98 -11.39 3.24
C LEU A 52 -13.99 -12.57 3.40
N ARG A 53 -14.34 -13.57 4.22
CA ARG A 53 -13.48 -14.74 4.47
C ARG A 53 -13.01 -15.40 3.18
N GLY A 54 -11.70 -15.64 3.09
CA GLY A 54 -11.04 -16.35 2.01
C GLY A 54 -11.05 -15.61 0.67
N LYS A 55 -11.51 -14.35 0.64
CA LYS A 55 -11.55 -13.54 -0.58
C LYS A 55 -10.33 -12.64 -0.64
N GLY A 56 -9.57 -12.75 -1.73
CA GLY A 56 -8.48 -11.82 -2.01
C GLY A 56 -9.03 -10.44 -2.35
N LEU A 57 -8.62 -9.45 -1.58
CA LEU A 57 -8.97 -8.04 -1.72
C LEU A 57 -7.78 -7.31 -2.32
N PRO A 58 -7.83 -6.93 -3.61
CA PRO A 58 -6.75 -6.18 -4.25
C PRO A 58 -6.57 -4.83 -3.56
N ILE A 59 -5.32 -4.38 -3.47
CA ILE A 59 -4.96 -3.07 -2.95
C ILE A 59 -4.24 -2.31 -4.05
N GLN A 60 -4.61 -1.06 -4.24
CA GLN A 60 -3.88 -0.09 -5.04
C GLN A 60 -3.47 1.07 -4.15
N TRP A 61 -2.36 1.70 -4.49
CA TRP A 61 -1.94 2.93 -3.86
C TRP A 61 -1.58 3.96 -4.93
N GLU A 62 -1.77 5.24 -4.59
CA GLU A 62 -1.41 6.37 -5.43
C GLU A 62 -0.62 7.38 -4.60
N LEU A 63 0.57 7.75 -5.04
CA LEU A 63 1.32 8.84 -4.42
C LEU A 63 0.84 10.18 -5.00
N VAL A 64 0.51 11.13 -4.13
CA VAL A 64 -0.04 12.44 -4.51
C VAL A 64 0.84 13.56 -3.97
N ASP A 65 1.18 14.54 -4.83
CA ASP A 65 1.85 15.78 -4.40
C ASP A 65 0.84 16.64 -3.62
N ALA A 66 1.09 16.87 -2.34
CA ALA A 66 0.16 17.55 -1.45
C ALA A 66 -0.10 19.02 -1.83
N LYS A 67 0.79 19.63 -2.63
CA LYS A 67 0.62 21.02 -3.07
C LYS A 67 -0.30 21.12 -4.28
N THR A 68 -0.19 20.21 -5.24
CA THR A 68 -0.92 20.29 -6.50
C THR A 68 -2.10 19.33 -6.59
N ASN A 69 -2.18 18.36 -5.67
CA ASN A 69 -3.07 17.21 -5.74
C ASN A 69 -2.89 16.36 -7.01
N ASP A 70 -1.72 16.45 -7.65
CA ASP A 70 -1.40 15.63 -8.81
C ASP A 70 -0.85 14.27 -8.39
N ARG A 71 -1.32 13.23 -9.08
CA ARG A 71 -0.74 11.89 -8.99
C ARG A 71 0.69 11.90 -9.51
N VAL A 72 1.59 11.30 -8.76
CA VAL A 72 2.98 11.10 -9.19
C VAL A 72 3.03 9.89 -10.12
N THR A 73 2.79 10.11 -11.41
CA THR A 73 2.77 9.06 -12.46
C THR A 73 4.10 8.34 -12.65
N ARG A 74 5.21 8.92 -12.16
CA ARG A 74 6.59 8.46 -12.43
C ARG A 74 7.27 7.95 -11.17
N ILE A 75 6.60 7.07 -10.43
CA ILE A 75 7.35 6.14 -9.61
C ILE A 75 7.69 4.98 -10.54
N GLU A 76 8.93 4.91 -11.00
CA GLU A 76 9.44 3.78 -11.80
C GLU A 76 9.17 2.48 -11.02
N SER A 77 8.06 1.85 -11.39
CA SER A 77 7.60 0.52 -10.99
C SER A 77 7.89 -0.46 -12.13
N ASP A 78 8.97 -0.24 -12.89
CA ASP A 78 9.30 -1.04 -14.07
C ASP A 78 9.78 -2.47 -13.75
N GLU A 79 9.87 -2.86 -12.48
CA GLU A 79 10.31 -4.22 -12.09
C GLU A 79 9.47 -4.88 -10.99
N GLY A 80 8.15 -4.62 -10.96
CA GLY A 80 7.20 -5.50 -10.24
C GLY A 80 6.38 -4.85 -9.13
N GLY A 81 5.79 -3.68 -9.40
CA GLY A 81 5.04 -2.91 -8.40
C GLY A 81 3.59 -2.66 -8.77
N ASN A 82 2.70 -3.64 -8.54
CA ASN A 82 1.32 -3.39 -8.08
C ASN A 82 0.53 -4.68 -7.76
N ASP A 83 0.90 -5.82 -8.34
CA ASP A 83 -0.05 -6.94 -8.45
C ASP A 83 -0.06 -7.98 -7.31
N ALA A 84 0.81 -7.89 -6.30
CA ALA A 84 1.07 -9.06 -5.44
C ALA A 84 0.64 -8.98 -3.96
N VAL A 85 0.14 -7.85 -3.44
CA VAL A 85 -0.14 -7.74 -1.99
C VAL A 85 -1.57 -7.28 -1.73
N GLY A 86 -2.48 -8.25 -1.67
CA GLY A 86 -3.87 -8.07 -1.27
C GLY A 86 -4.15 -8.65 0.12
N ILE A 87 -5.17 -8.12 0.79
CA ILE A 87 -5.66 -8.69 2.06
C ILE A 87 -6.47 -9.96 1.73
N THR A 88 -6.30 -11.03 2.49
CA THR A 88 -7.21 -12.19 2.44
C THR A 88 -7.67 -12.50 3.86
N PRO A 89 -8.87 -12.04 4.27
CA PRO A 89 -9.37 -12.28 5.61
C PRO A 89 -9.51 -13.78 5.87
N SER A 90 -8.97 -14.27 6.99
CA SER A 90 -8.99 -15.69 7.36
C SER A 90 -10.31 -16.15 7.98
N THR A 91 -11.07 -15.21 8.54
CA THR A 91 -12.36 -15.43 9.22
C THR A 91 -13.49 -14.57 8.64
N ASN A 92 -14.73 -14.86 9.03
CA ASN A 92 -15.90 -14.08 8.60
C ASN A 92 -15.98 -12.68 9.24
N ARG A 93 -15.29 -12.48 10.37
CA ARG A 93 -15.16 -11.21 11.08
C ARG A 93 -13.72 -11.10 11.54
N GLU A 94 -12.95 -10.27 10.87
CA GLU A 94 -11.53 -10.13 11.13
C GLU A 94 -11.19 -8.67 11.42
N ALA A 95 -10.49 -8.44 12.53
CA ALA A 95 -9.80 -7.19 12.80
C ALA A 95 -8.31 -7.48 12.77
N ALA A 96 -7.58 -6.88 11.84
CA ALA A 96 -6.17 -7.17 11.65
C ALA A 96 -5.42 -5.95 11.10
N LYS A 97 -4.10 -6.07 11.12
CA LYS A 97 -3.18 -5.06 10.62
C LYS A 97 -2.67 -5.46 9.25
N TRP A 98 -2.52 -4.48 8.36
CA TRP A 98 -1.92 -4.67 7.05
C TRP A 98 -0.86 -3.62 6.73
N PHE A 99 -0.08 -3.88 5.68
CA PHE A 99 1.04 -3.06 5.28
C PHE A 99 1.09 -2.87 3.76
N VAL A 100 1.41 -1.64 3.34
CA VAL A 100 1.78 -1.32 1.95
C VAL A 100 3.14 -0.63 1.98
N TRP A 101 4.00 -0.98 1.03
CA TRP A 101 5.26 -0.28 0.82
C TRP A 101 5.21 0.57 -0.45
N VAL A 102 5.59 1.83 -0.33
CA VAL A 102 5.61 2.80 -1.43
C VAL A 102 7.03 3.33 -1.58
N PRO A 103 7.62 3.35 -2.80
CA PRO A 103 8.92 3.97 -3.00
C PRO A 103 8.95 5.43 -2.58
N MET A 104 10.04 5.86 -1.93
CA MET A 104 10.18 7.25 -1.50
C MET A 104 10.28 8.19 -2.72
N PRO A 105 9.46 9.25 -2.82
CA PRO A 105 9.66 10.27 -3.85
C PRO A 105 10.99 11.02 -3.63
N LYS A 106 11.69 11.30 -4.74
CA LYS A 106 13.00 11.96 -4.72
C LYS A 106 12.95 13.48 -4.54
N ALA A 107 11.81 14.10 -4.81
CA ALA A 107 11.68 15.54 -4.68
C ALA A 107 11.36 15.91 -3.22
N GLY A 108 12.01 16.96 -2.71
CA GLY A 108 11.84 17.45 -1.33
C GLY A 108 10.52 18.18 -1.07
N ARG A 109 9.41 17.68 -1.63
CA ARG A 109 8.05 18.20 -1.41
C ARG A 109 7.31 17.37 -0.36
N ARG A 110 6.10 17.82 0.00
CA ARG A 110 5.18 17.05 0.83
C ARG A 110 4.26 16.21 -0.05
N TYR A 111 3.99 15.00 0.39
CA TYR A 111 3.16 14.03 -0.31
C TYR A 111 2.21 13.36 0.68
N TYR A 112 1.13 12.81 0.17
CA TYR A 112 0.34 11.80 0.87
C TYR A 112 0.13 10.61 -0.07
N VAL A 113 -0.29 9.48 0.48
CA VAL A 113 -0.68 8.31 -0.30
C VAL A 113 -2.15 8.05 -0.09
N THR A 114 -2.88 7.90 -1.19
CA THR A 114 -4.23 7.33 -1.20
C THR A 114 -4.10 5.82 -1.35
N VAL A 115 -4.69 5.05 -0.45
CA VAL A 115 -4.76 3.59 -0.54
C VAL A 115 -6.21 3.20 -0.78
N THR A 116 -6.45 2.43 -1.84
CA THR A 116 -7.78 1.94 -2.21
C THR A 116 -7.78 0.42 -2.17
N ILE A 117 -8.78 -0.16 -1.50
CA ILE A 117 -8.96 -1.60 -1.38
C ILE A 117 -10.23 -1.97 -2.12
N TYR A 118 -10.12 -2.91 -3.05
CA TYR A 118 -11.21 -3.27 -3.95
C TYR A 118 -11.89 -4.58 -3.54
N GLN A 119 -13.10 -4.76 -4.05
CA GLN A 119 -13.77 -6.05 -4.07
C GLN A 119 -12.93 -7.08 -4.84
N PRO A 120 -13.11 -8.38 -4.55
CA PRO A 120 -12.54 -9.42 -5.38
C PRO A 120 -13.00 -9.24 -6.82
N ARG A 121 -12.06 -9.19 -7.77
CA ARG A 121 -12.36 -8.94 -9.18
C ARG A 121 -13.42 -9.92 -9.69
N LYS A 122 -14.53 -9.36 -10.18
CA LYS A 122 -15.59 -10.07 -10.89
C LYS A 122 -15.92 -9.29 -12.15
N GLY A 123 -15.34 -9.70 -13.28
CA GLY A 123 -15.45 -8.96 -14.55
C GLY A 123 -14.52 -7.73 -14.59
N ASP A 124 -14.87 -6.76 -15.43
CA ASP A 124 -13.98 -5.66 -15.82
C ASP A 124 -14.08 -4.41 -14.93
N VAL A 125 -14.90 -4.42 -13.89
CA VAL A 125 -15.13 -3.26 -13.03
C VAL A 125 -14.50 -3.49 -11.66
N ASP A 126 -13.50 -2.69 -11.33
CA ASP A 126 -12.95 -2.60 -9.98
C ASP A 126 -13.90 -1.75 -9.11
N VAL A 127 -14.47 -2.36 -8.07
CA VAL A 127 -15.39 -1.70 -7.12
C VAL A 127 -14.68 -1.48 -5.80
N ALA A 128 -14.49 -0.24 -5.38
CA ALA A 128 -13.85 0.08 -4.11
C ALA A 128 -14.70 -0.41 -2.91
N LEU A 129 -14.06 -1.05 -1.94
CA LEU A 129 -14.62 -1.39 -0.64
C LEU A 129 -14.35 -0.31 0.39
N ALA A 130 -13.14 0.24 0.37
CA ALA A 130 -12.70 1.32 1.24
C ALA A 130 -11.50 2.03 0.61
N ASP A 131 -11.33 3.29 0.95
CA ASP A 131 -10.16 4.09 0.66
C ASP A 131 -9.79 4.97 1.86
N PHE A 132 -8.54 5.41 1.91
CA PHE A 132 -8.09 6.39 2.88
C PHE A 132 -6.84 7.12 2.38
N ASP A 133 -6.68 8.35 2.87
CA ASP A 133 -5.45 9.12 2.71
C ASP A 133 -4.58 8.99 3.96
N THR A 134 -3.27 8.84 3.76
CA THR A 134 -2.31 8.92 4.85
C THR A 134 -2.11 10.37 5.30
N ALA A 135 -1.60 10.56 6.51
CA ALA A 135 -1.00 11.84 6.89
C ALA A 135 0.13 12.23 5.91
N GLU A 136 0.28 13.53 5.66
CA GLU A 136 1.33 14.03 4.78
C GLU A 136 2.74 13.75 5.33
N PHE A 137 3.67 13.46 4.44
CA PHE A 137 5.09 13.24 4.73
C PHE A 137 5.99 13.98 3.75
N ALA A 138 7.23 14.26 4.17
CA ALA A 138 8.24 14.82 3.29
C ALA A 138 8.89 13.72 2.43
N GLY A 139 9.08 14.00 1.14
CA GLY A 139 9.94 13.18 0.27
C GLY A 139 11.41 13.28 0.66
N ALA A 140 12.25 12.50 -0.02
CA ALA A 140 13.70 12.57 0.20
C ALA A 140 14.19 13.99 -0.12
N ALA A 141 14.88 14.62 0.82
CA ALA A 141 15.61 15.85 0.53
C ALA A 141 16.73 15.49 -0.46
N THR A 142 16.73 16.12 -1.64
CA THR A 142 17.94 16.20 -2.47
C THR A 142 18.96 17.01 -1.66
N GLY A 143 19.90 16.31 -1.04
CA GLY A 143 21.14 16.92 -0.54
C GLY A 143 22.06 17.31 -1.69
#